data_AF-A0A1S1PWM5-F1
#
_entry.id   AF-A0A1S1PWM5-F1
#
_cell.length_a   1.000
_cell.length_b   1.000
_cell.length_c   1.000
_cell.angle_alpha   90.00
_cell.angle_beta   90.00
_cell.angle_gamma   90.00
#
_symmetry.space_group_name_H-M   'P 1'
#
loop_
_entity.id
_entity.type
_entity.pdbx_description
1 polymer ?
#
loop_
_entity_poly.entity_id
_entity_poly.type
_entity_poly.pdbx_seq_one_letter_code
_entity_poly.pdbx_strand_id
1 'polypeptide(L)'
;MVNRRSVLRGSGAAAVGMLGITAVESGVTPASAAADVYQVMGNPAETGEGLPFPRHLTREEYEHLKTFDEADFVVFSNQQWDRFGESHAPDVRVHWPDGHYTDGLDQHVEDLKWLFVWAPDLKVTSHPIRVAKGELVAVHGVFKGTFSKPMPDGKGGFNQPTGKKFAMNMITVGIFNRQGTMAEEFFFYDNLALYQQIGLA
;
A
#
# COMPACT_ATOMS: atom_id res chain seq x y z
N MET A 1 51.03 -29.45 25.80
CA MET A 1 49.84 -30.28 26.08
C MET A 1 48.58 -29.46 25.79
N VAL A 2 47.54 -30.18 25.37
CA VAL A 2 46.25 -29.83 24.75
C VAL A 2 45.32 -28.91 25.56
N ASN A 3 44.60 -27.98 24.89
CA ASN A 3 43.12 -27.91 24.74
C ASN A 3 42.73 -26.72 23.83
N ARG A 4 42.13 -26.81 22.62
CA ARG A 4 40.93 -27.47 22.01
C ARG A 4 39.57 -26.82 22.37
N ARG A 5 38.83 -26.44 21.30
CA ARG A 5 37.37 -26.18 21.14
C ARG A 5 36.88 -24.78 21.55
N SER A 6 36.03 -24.03 20.83
CA SER A 6 35.22 -24.18 19.60
C SER A 6 34.76 -22.76 19.20
N VAL A 7 34.86 -22.24 17.97
CA VAL A 7 34.04 -22.53 16.77
C VAL A 7 32.53 -22.34 16.97
N LEU A 8 31.99 -21.34 16.25
CA LEU A 8 30.59 -21.09 15.79
C LEU A 8 29.54 -20.57 16.78
N ARG A 9 29.19 -19.29 16.61
CA ARG A 9 27.84 -18.66 16.61
C ARG A 9 28.09 -17.19 16.20
N GLY A 10 27.44 -16.58 15.23
CA GLY A 10 26.32 -16.90 14.37
C GLY A 10 26.11 -15.64 13.53
N SER A 11 25.75 -15.86 12.27
CA SER A 11 25.51 -14.89 11.21
C SER A 11 24.56 -13.76 11.62
N GLY A 12 24.88 -12.54 11.20
CA GLY A 12 24.00 -11.38 11.35
C GLY A 12 24.62 -10.16 10.71
N ALA A 13 24.75 -10.20 9.38
CA ALA A 13 25.20 -9.06 8.59
C ALA A 13 24.15 -7.94 8.65
N ALA A 14 24.29 -7.04 9.62
CA ALA A 14 23.75 -5.69 9.50
C ALA A 14 24.69 -4.94 8.55
N ALA A 15 24.24 -4.74 7.31
CA ALA A 15 24.86 -3.81 6.39
C ALA A 15 24.65 -2.39 6.92
N VAL A 16 25.48 -1.99 7.88
CA VAL A 16 25.66 -0.59 8.27
C VAL A 16 26.36 0.08 7.09
N GLY A 17 25.62 0.96 6.40
CA GLY A 17 26.15 1.78 5.31
C GLY A 17 27.39 2.53 5.79
N MET A 18 28.54 2.08 5.30
CA MET A 18 29.85 2.62 5.65
C MET A 18 30.01 3.95 4.89
N LEU A 19 29.62 5.06 5.52
CA LEU A 19 29.99 6.40 5.05
C LEU A 19 31.50 6.57 5.28
N GLY A 20 32.28 6.37 4.22
CA GLY A 20 33.72 6.61 4.22
C GLY A 20 34.02 8.09 4.46
N ILE A 21 34.63 8.42 5.59
CA ILE A 21 35.32 9.69 5.78
C ILE A 21 36.70 9.53 5.17
N THR A 22 36.89 10.00 3.94
CA THR A 22 38.24 10.18 3.37
C THR A 22 38.62 11.65 3.48
N ALA A 23 39.59 11.93 4.35
CA ALA A 23 40.21 13.24 4.49
C ALA A 23 40.94 13.62 3.20
N VAL A 24 40.82 14.90 2.82
CA VAL A 24 41.39 15.53 1.63
C VAL A 24 42.88 15.76 1.81
N GLU A 25 43.71 15.28 0.87
CA GLU A 25 45.09 15.74 0.74
C GLU A 25 45.58 15.70 -0.72
N SER A 26 44.94 16.48 -1.59
CA SER A 26 45.55 17.03 -2.81
C SER A 26 44.55 18.00 -3.44
N GLY A 27 44.87 19.30 -3.41
CA GLY A 27 43.98 20.43 -3.70
C GLY A 27 43.42 20.56 -5.13
N VAL A 28 42.77 19.52 -5.66
CA VAL A 28 41.95 19.58 -6.87
C VAL A 28 40.79 18.59 -6.73
N THR A 29 39.73 18.98 -6.04
CA THR A 29 38.43 18.31 -6.18
C THR A 29 37.41 19.37 -6.53
N PRO A 30 36.70 19.27 -7.68
CA PRO A 30 35.48 20.05 -7.82
C PRO A 30 34.63 19.69 -6.61
N ALA A 31 34.23 20.70 -5.84
CA ALA A 31 33.18 20.53 -4.86
C ALA A 31 31.95 20.07 -5.64
N SER A 32 31.75 18.77 -5.77
CA SER A 32 30.42 18.24 -6.00
C SER A 32 29.68 18.53 -4.70
N ALA A 33 29.18 19.76 -4.58
CA ALA A 33 27.90 19.97 -3.97
C ALA A 33 26.98 19.00 -4.72
N ALA A 34 26.81 17.81 -4.15
CA ALA A 34 25.66 16.99 -4.45
C ALA A 34 24.49 17.90 -4.07
N ALA A 35 23.97 18.63 -5.05
CA ALA A 35 22.64 19.14 -4.95
C ALA A 35 21.81 17.94 -4.49
N ASP A 36 21.00 18.13 -3.44
CA ASP A 36 19.93 17.21 -3.10
C ASP A 36 19.00 17.12 -4.32
N VAL A 37 19.39 16.34 -5.32
CA VAL A 37 18.56 16.04 -6.47
C VAL A 37 17.57 15.04 -5.92
N TYR A 38 16.33 15.49 -5.73
CA TYR A 38 15.21 14.64 -5.41
C TYR A 38 15.24 13.43 -6.36
N GLN A 39 15.48 12.23 -5.80
CA GLN A 39 15.43 11.01 -6.59
C GLN A 39 13.97 10.71 -6.92
N VAL A 40 13.68 10.64 -8.22
CA VAL A 40 12.35 10.28 -8.71
C VAL A 40 12.09 8.82 -8.35
N MET A 41 10.99 8.59 -7.64
CA MET A 41 10.53 7.23 -7.32
C MET A 41 10.08 6.51 -8.61
N GLY A 42 10.45 5.25 -8.75
CA GLY A 42 9.93 4.37 -9.80
C GLY A 42 8.47 3.96 -9.56
N ASN A 43 7.98 2.96 -10.30
CA ASN A 43 6.65 2.38 -10.09
C ASN A 43 6.66 1.53 -8.80
N PRO A 44 5.98 1.92 -7.70
CA PRO A 44 6.05 1.19 -6.43
C PRO A 44 5.53 -0.26 -6.51
N ALA A 45 4.56 -0.53 -7.39
CA ALA A 45 4.06 -1.89 -7.61
C ALA A 45 5.16 -2.84 -8.15
N GLU A 46 6.12 -2.31 -8.91
CA GLU A 46 7.24 -3.04 -9.50
C GLU A 46 8.49 -3.01 -8.62
N THR A 47 8.86 -1.82 -8.12
CA THR A 47 10.13 -1.60 -7.42
C THR A 47 10.04 -1.88 -5.93
N GLY A 48 8.84 -1.79 -5.34
CA GLY A 48 8.65 -1.83 -3.89
C GLY A 48 9.19 -0.59 -3.17
N GLU A 49 9.54 0.47 -3.91
CA GLU A 49 9.98 1.74 -3.34
C GLU A 49 8.86 2.43 -2.57
N GLY A 50 9.24 3.25 -1.59
CA GLY A 50 8.32 4.01 -0.77
C GLY A 50 9.05 5.01 0.12
N LEU A 51 8.34 6.04 0.54
CA LEU A 51 8.82 6.98 1.53
C LEU A 51 8.70 6.38 2.93
N PRO A 52 9.57 6.79 3.88
CA PRO A 52 9.37 6.43 5.28
C PRO A 52 8.04 6.98 5.80
N PHE A 53 7.53 6.41 6.88
CA PHE A 53 6.34 6.92 7.54
C PHE A 53 6.51 8.42 7.87
N PRO A 54 5.50 9.28 7.61
CA PRO A 54 5.65 10.73 7.79
C PRO A 54 6.04 11.12 9.21
N ARG A 55 6.87 12.15 9.33
CA ARG A 55 7.33 12.71 10.61
C ARG A 55 6.54 13.99 10.93
N HIS A 56 6.61 14.41 12.20
CA HIS A 56 5.98 15.65 12.69
C HIS A 56 4.45 15.71 12.54
N LEU A 57 3.81 14.54 12.53
CA LEU A 57 2.36 14.43 12.58
C LEU A 57 1.85 14.85 13.96
N THR A 58 0.68 15.48 13.98
CA THR A 58 -0.14 15.52 15.18
C THR A 58 -0.55 14.10 15.60
N ARG A 59 -1.01 13.95 16.84
CA ARG A 59 -1.50 12.67 17.33
C ARG A 59 -2.68 12.16 16.48
N GLU A 60 -3.59 13.04 16.11
CA GLU A 60 -4.76 12.71 15.28
C GLU A 60 -4.35 12.17 13.91
N GLU A 61 -3.49 12.91 13.19
CA GLU A 61 -2.99 12.50 11.87
C GLU A 61 -2.24 11.16 11.92
N TYR A 62 -1.47 10.92 13.00
CA TYR A 62 -0.79 9.64 13.22
C TYR A 62 -1.77 8.48 13.41
N GLU A 63 -2.84 8.67 14.20
CA GLU A 63 -3.84 7.63 14.40
C GLU A 63 -4.64 7.37 13.13
N HIS A 64 -5.03 8.40 12.34
CA HIS A 64 -5.72 8.17 11.07
C HIS A 64 -4.90 7.32 10.09
N LEU A 65 -3.58 7.59 9.99
CA LEU A 65 -2.69 6.77 9.15
C LEU A 65 -2.55 5.34 9.68
N LYS A 66 -2.57 5.14 10.99
CA LYS A 66 -2.57 3.79 11.58
C LYS A 66 -3.88 3.06 11.34
N THR A 67 -5.02 3.74 11.44
CA THR A 67 -6.32 3.20 11.08
C THR A 67 -6.34 2.75 9.62
N PHE A 68 -5.76 3.53 8.71
CA PHE A 68 -5.57 3.14 7.30
C PHE A 68 -4.69 1.90 7.15
N ASP A 69 -3.50 1.89 7.76
CA ASP A 69 -2.59 0.73 7.70
C ASP A 69 -3.25 -0.55 8.25
N GLU A 70 -4.01 -0.48 9.36
CA GLU A 70 -4.75 -1.62 9.92
C GLU A 70 -5.90 -2.05 9.00
N ALA A 71 -6.69 -1.10 8.49
CA ALA A 71 -7.78 -1.36 7.56
C ALA A 71 -7.29 -2.13 6.33
N ASP A 72 -6.18 -1.71 5.73
CA ASP A 72 -5.69 -2.27 4.48
C ASP A 72 -4.84 -3.54 4.68
N PHE A 73 -3.85 -3.49 5.56
CA PHE A 73 -2.90 -4.60 5.73
C PHE A 73 -3.47 -5.77 6.55
N VAL A 74 -4.40 -5.49 7.47
CA VAL A 74 -4.96 -6.51 8.35
C VAL A 74 -6.41 -6.81 7.98
N VAL A 75 -7.29 -5.82 8.00
CA VAL A 75 -8.74 -6.07 7.87
C VAL A 75 -9.10 -6.51 6.46
N PHE A 76 -8.83 -5.68 5.45
CA PHE A 76 -9.08 -5.95 4.03
C PHE A 76 -8.31 -7.17 3.55
N SER A 77 -6.98 -7.18 3.74
CA SER A 77 -6.11 -8.24 3.23
C SER A 77 -6.38 -9.63 3.83
N ASN A 78 -7.08 -9.70 4.98
CA ASN A 78 -7.51 -10.96 5.59
C ASN A 78 -9.04 -11.13 5.60
N GLN A 79 -9.78 -10.31 4.84
CA GLN A 79 -11.23 -10.40 4.66
C GLN A 79 -12.03 -10.38 5.98
N GLN A 80 -11.60 -9.57 6.96
CA GLN A 80 -12.23 -9.43 8.28
C GLN A 80 -13.38 -8.42 8.23
N TRP A 81 -14.41 -8.73 7.43
CA TRP A 81 -15.48 -7.79 7.05
C TRP A 81 -16.23 -7.16 8.24
N ASP A 82 -16.35 -7.88 9.35
CA ASP A 82 -16.98 -7.43 10.58
C ASP A 82 -16.23 -6.29 11.28
N ARG A 83 -14.94 -6.10 10.96
CA ARG A 83 -14.08 -5.06 11.55
C ARG A 83 -14.00 -3.78 10.73
N PHE A 84 -14.64 -3.69 9.56
CA PHE A 84 -14.56 -2.50 8.72
C PHE A 84 -15.14 -1.23 9.37
N GLY A 85 -16.02 -1.39 10.37
CA GLY A 85 -16.52 -0.28 11.20
C GLY A 85 -15.46 0.34 12.12
N GLU A 86 -14.28 -0.29 12.27
CA GLU A 86 -13.14 0.31 12.99
C GLU A 86 -12.52 1.47 12.21
N SER A 87 -12.65 1.48 10.88
CA SER A 87 -12.03 2.48 9.99
C SER A 87 -13.05 3.34 9.23
N HIS A 88 -14.26 2.84 8.97
CA HIS A 88 -15.28 3.52 8.18
C HIS A 88 -16.54 3.79 9.00
N ALA A 89 -17.12 4.97 8.81
CA ALA A 89 -18.38 5.34 9.44
C ALA A 89 -19.53 4.47 8.88
N PRO A 90 -20.59 4.19 9.67
CA PRO A 90 -21.75 3.43 9.18
C PRO A 90 -22.42 4.03 7.94
N ASP A 91 -22.38 5.36 7.81
CA ASP A 91 -22.93 6.16 6.73
C ASP A 91 -21.87 6.66 5.74
N VAL A 92 -20.71 6.01 5.68
CA VAL A 92 -19.61 6.40 4.77
C VAL A 92 -20.08 6.46 3.32
N ARG A 93 -19.63 7.50 2.60
CA ARG A 93 -19.71 7.55 1.13
C ARG A 93 -18.37 7.13 0.53
N VAL A 94 -18.38 6.16 -0.39
CA VAL A 94 -17.16 5.75 -1.09
C VAL A 94 -17.32 5.96 -2.60
N HIS A 95 -16.40 6.72 -3.20
CA HIS A 95 -16.29 6.94 -4.64
C HIS A 95 -15.34 5.91 -5.23
N TRP A 96 -15.86 5.10 -6.16
CA TRP A 96 -15.15 3.96 -6.74
C TRP A 96 -14.45 4.30 -8.08
N PRO A 97 -13.43 3.53 -8.49
CA PRO A 97 -12.61 3.84 -9.66
C PRO A 97 -13.31 3.67 -11.02
N ASP A 98 -14.48 3.06 -11.05
CA ASP A 98 -15.35 2.97 -12.23
C ASP A 98 -16.39 4.11 -12.30
N GLY A 99 -16.37 5.03 -11.33
CA GLY A 99 -17.20 6.23 -11.28
C GLY A 99 -18.52 6.09 -10.54
N HIS A 100 -18.86 4.91 -10.01
CA HIS A 100 -20.01 4.79 -9.10
C HIS A 100 -19.63 5.23 -7.67
N TYR A 101 -20.64 5.37 -6.81
CA TYR A 101 -20.42 5.54 -5.38
C TYR A 101 -21.37 4.67 -4.57
N THR A 102 -20.94 4.35 -3.36
CA THR A 102 -21.76 3.66 -2.35
C THR A 102 -22.10 4.64 -1.24
N ASP A 103 -23.28 4.46 -0.64
CA ASP A 103 -23.73 5.19 0.53
C ASP A 103 -24.05 4.19 1.64
N GLY A 104 -23.17 4.11 2.63
CA GLY A 104 -23.25 3.19 3.77
C GLY A 104 -22.22 2.06 3.73
N LEU A 105 -21.76 1.68 4.92
CA LEU A 105 -20.68 0.70 5.11
C LEU A 105 -21.01 -0.69 4.56
N ASP A 106 -22.25 -1.15 4.73
CA ASP A 106 -22.67 -2.48 4.31
C ASP A 106 -22.51 -2.66 2.78
N GLN A 107 -22.94 -1.67 2.00
CA GLN A 107 -22.80 -1.72 0.54
C GLN A 107 -21.34 -1.64 0.11
N HIS A 108 -20.55 -0.77 0.75
CA HIS A 108 -19.11 -0.68 0.47
C HIS A 108 -18.39 -2.02 0.73
N VAL A 109 -18.71 -2.71 1.83
CA VAL A 109 -18.15 -4.03 2.15
C VAL A 109 -18.56 -5.10 1.13
N GLU A 110 -19.80 -5.08 0.64
CA GLU A 110 -20.22 -6.00 -0.44
C GLU A 110 -19.43 -5.75 -1.73
N ASP A 111 -19.13 -4.50 -2.06
CA ASP A 111 -18.34 -4.15 -3.23
C ASP A 111 -16.86 -4.56 -3.08
N LEU A 112 -16.27 -4.42 -1.89
CA LEU A 112 -14.93 -4.92 -1.60
C LEU A 112 -14.83 -6.45 -1.75
N LYS A 113 -15.84 -7.19 -1.32
CA LYS A 113 -15.86 -8.67 -1.44
C LYS A 113 -15.76 -9.13 -2.90
N TRP A 114 -16.28 -8.35 -3.86
CA TRP A 114 -16.17 -8.68 -5.28
C TRP A 114 -14.72 -8.78 -5.79
N LEU A 115 -13.80 -8.02 -5.21
CA LEU A 115 -12.38 -8.08 -5.57
C LEU A 115 -11.76 -9.45 -5.24
N PHE A 116 -12.25 -10.12 -4.18
CA PHE A 116 -11.75 -11.42 -3.72
C PHE A 116 -12.38 -12.61 -4.43
N VAL A 117 -13.51 -12.44 -5.12
CA VAL A 117 -14.19 -13.51 -5.86
C VAL A 117 -13.25 -14.15 -6.89
N TRP A 118 -12.49 -13.33 -7.61
CA TRP A 118 -11.60 -13.77 -8.69
C TRP A 118 -10.11 -13.80 -8.31
N ALA A 119 -9.73 -13.00 -7.30
CA ALA A 119 -8.39 -12.94 -6.71
C ALA A 119 -8.44 -13.17 -5.19
N PRO A 120 -8.67 -14.42 -4.72
CA PRO A 120 -8.79 -14.72 -3.28
C PRO A 120 -7.49 -14.51 -2.48
N ASP A 121 -6.34 -14.36 -3.15
CA ASP A 121 -5.04 -14.03 -2.56
C ASP A 121 -4.71 -12.54 -2.61
N LEU A 122 -5.68 -11.69 -2.99
CA LEU A 122 -5.54 -10.24 -3.02
C LEU A 122 -5.15 -9.71 -1.64
N LYS A 123 -4.18 -8.80 -1.62
CA LYS A 123 -3.77 -8.07 -0.41
C LYS A 123 -3.13 -6.75 -0.76
N VAL A 124 -3.21 -5.81 0.18
CA VAL A 124 -2.38 -4.61 0.18
C VAL A 124 -1.03 -4.97 0.79
N THR A 125 0.05 -4.61 0.10
CA THR A 125 1.42 -5.02 0.50
C THR A 125 2.29 -3.90 1.00
N SER A 126 1.94 -2.65 0.66
CA SER A 126 2.66 -1.47 1.12
C SER A 126 1.81 -0.23 0.89
N HIS A 127 2.17 0.83 1.62
CA HIS A 127 1.71 2.19 1.38
C HIS A 127 2.91 3.09 1.07
N PRO A 128 3.36 3.17 -0.21
CA PRO A 128 4.55 3.92 -0.59
C PRO A 128 4.53 5.41 -0.23
N ILE A 129 3.36 6.04 -0.25
CA ILE A 129 3.20 7.48 0.05
C ILE A 129 2.03 7.62 1.01
N ARG A 130 2.23 8.41 2.07
CA ARG A 130 1.22 8.75 3.06
C ARG A 130 1.25 10.24 3.31
N VAL A 131 0.09 10.88 3.31
CA VAL A 131 -0.10 12.27 3.68
C VAL A 131 -1.29 12.36 4.61
N ALA A 132 -1.15 13.12 5.68
CA ALA A 132 -2.25 13.42 6.59
C ALA A 132 -2.21 14.90 6.95
N LYS A 133 -3.38 15.54 6.95
CA LYS A 133 -3.58 16.92 7.37
C LYS A 133 -4.92 17.07 8.06
N GLY A 134 -4.92 17.03 9.39
CA GLY A 134 -6.14 16.94 10.19
C GLY A 134 -7.00 15.73 9.77
N GLU A 135 -8.23 16.01 9.36
CA GLU A 135 -9.21 15.00 8.91
C GLU A 135 -8.92 14.43 7.52
N LEU A 136 -8.11 15.11 6.69
CA LEU A 136 -7.81 14.66 5.33
C LEU A 136 -6.58 13.75 5.32
N VAL A 137 -6.74 12.53 4.81
CA VAL A 137 -5.66 11.55 4.67
C VAL A 137 -5.62 11.03 3.24
N ALA A 138 -4.43 10.94 2.66
CA ALA A 138 -4.21 10.33 1.35
C ALA A 138 -3.11 9.27 1.45
N VAL A 139 -3.41 8.07 1.00
CA VAL A 139 -2.50 6.93 1.03
C VAL A 139 -2.41 6.34 -0.37
N HIS A 140 -1.21 6.35 -0.93
CA HIS A 140 -0.90 5.52 -2.09
C HIS A 140 -0.57 4.13 -1.60
N GLY A 141 -1.20 3.10 -2.15
CA GLY A 141 -0.98 1.70 -1.79
C GLY A 141 -0.65 0.80 -2.98
N VAL A 142 -0.27 -0.44 -2.68
CA VAL A 142 0.03 -1.47 -3.68
C VAL A 142 -0.78 -2.73 -3.39
N PHE A 143 -1.75 -3.02 -4.26
CA PHE A 143 -2.44 -4.32 -4.32
C PHE A 143 -1.60 -5.35 -5.05
N LYS A 144 -1.62 -6.59 -4.56
CA LYS A 144 -1.07 -7.75 -5.27
C LYS A 144 -2.03 -8.93 -5.16
N GLY A 145 -2.16 -9.70 -6.23
CA GLY A 145 -2.98 -10.90 -6.26
C GLY A 145 -2.78 -11.71 -7.54
N THR A 146 -3.61 -12.75 -7.70
CA THR A 146 -3.58 -13.65 -8.85
C THR A 146 -4.99 -13.84 -9.39
N PHE A 147 -5.18 -13.65 -10.70
CA PHE A 147 -6.45 -13.99 -11.37
C PHE A 147 -6.61 -15.52 -11.46
N SER A 148 -7.18 -16.11 -10.42
CA SER A 148 -7.13 -17.55 -10.16
C SER A 148 -8.51 -18.21 -10.06
N LYS A 149 -9.59 -17.42 -10.02
CA LYS A 149 -10.98 -17.88 -10.04
C LYS A 149 -11.75 -17.14 -11.13
N PRO A 150 -12.86 -17.70 -11.66
CA PRO A 150 -13.70 -17.02 -12.65
C PRO A 150 -14.16 -15.64 -12.17
N MET A 151 -13.98 -14.63 -13.01
CA MET A 151 -14.40 -13.25 -12.74
C MET A 151 -15.72 -12.97 -13.47
N PRO A 152 -16.79 -12.54 -12.78
CA PRO A 152 -18.01 -12.10 -13.46
C PRO A 152 -17.72 -10.97 -14.46
N ASP A 153 -18.31 -11.05 -15.64
CA ASP A 153 -18.09 -10.06 -16.72
C ASP A 153 -19.09 -8.90 -16.72
N GLY A 154 -20.01 -8.87 -15.74
CA GLY A 154 -21.12 -7.90 -15.66
C GLY A 154 -22.25 -8.11 -16.67
N LYS A 155 -22.15 -9.13 -17.55
CA LYS A 155 -23.10 -9.45 -18.62
C LYS A 155 -23.80 -10.80 -18.40
N GLY A 156 -23.65 -11.38 -17.22
CA GLY A 156 -24.16 -12.71 -16.85
C GLY A 156 -23.22 -13.87 -17.23
N GLY A 157 -22.01 -13.57 -17.70
CA GLY A 157 -20.96 -14.53 -18.01
C GLY A 157 -19.77 -14.44 -17.04
N PHE A 158 -18.70 -15.16 -17.39
CA PHE A 158 -17.45 -15.18 -16.62
C PHE A 158 -16.23 -15.14 -17.53
N ASN A 159 -15.29 -14.26 -17.19
CA ASN A 159 -13.92 -14.31 -17.67
C ASN A 159 -13.20 -15.47 -16.97
N GLN A 160 -12.56 -16.35 -17.75
CA GLN A 160 -11.83 -17.50 -17.21
C GLN A 160 -10.50 -17.07 -16.59
N PRO A 161 -10.08 -17.68 -15.47
CA PRO A 161 -8.85 -17.32 -14.79
C PRO A 161 -7.63 -17.56 -15.69
N THR A 162 -6.76 -16.57 -15.80
CA THR A 162 -5.54 -16.65 -16.61
C THR A 162 -4.32 -17.13 -15.82
N GLY A 163 -4.42 -17.20 -14.48
CA GLY A 163 -3.31 -17.52 -13.59
C GLY A 163 -2.24 -16.43 -13.49
N LYS A 164 -2.44 -15.28 -14.17
CA LYS A 164 -1.50 -14.16 -14.12
C LYS A 164 -1.55 -13.48 -12.77
N LYS A 165 -0.36 -13.15 -12.26
CA LYS A 165 -0.19 -12.28 -11.11
C LYS A 165 -0.29 -10.84 -11.54
N PHE A 166 -0.82 -9.99 -10.68
CA PHE A 166 -0.85 -8.56 -10.87
C PHE A 166 -0.27 -7.85 -9.65
N ALA A 167 0.28 -6.66 -9.89
CA ALA A 167 0.65 -5.70 -8.86
C ALA A 167 0.21 -4.33 -9.34
N MET A 168 -0.59 -3.64 -8.54
CA MET A 168 -1.20 -2.38 -8.95
C MET A 168 -1.06 -1.32 -7.88
N ASN A 169 -0.77 -0.11 -8.35
CA ASN A 169 -0.86 1.08 -7.53
C ASN A 169 -2.34 1.47 -7.35
N MET A 170 -2.68 1.87 -6.13
CA MET A 170 -3.95 2.49 -5.80
C MET A 170 -3.68 3.77 -5.01
N ILE A 171 -4.66 4.66 -4.97
CA ILE A 171 -4.69 5.76 -4.01
C ILE A 171 -6.07 5.81 -3.36
N THR A 172 -6.05 5.92 -2.04
CA THR A 172 -7.24 6.20 -1.25
C THR A 172 -7.09 7.55 -0.59
N VAL A 173 -8.11 8.40 -0.73
CA VAL A 173 -8.23 9.65 0.01
C VAL A 173 -9.42 9.55 0.95
N GLY A 174 -9.16 9.54 2.26
CA GLY A 174 -10.17 9.50 3.30
C GLY A 174 -10.37 10.87 3.95
N ILE A 175 -11.63 11.22 4.20
CA ILE A 175 -12.04 12.35 5.03
C ILE A 175 -12.61 11.77 6.33
N PHE A 176 -11.86 11.93 7.42
CA PHE A 176 -12.23 11.42 8.73
C PHE A 176 -13.21 12.35 9.45
N ASN A 177 -14.14 11.75 10.20
CA ASN A 177 -15.02 12.47 11.10
C ASN A 177 -14.43 12.57 12.51
N ARG A 178 -15.12 13.30 13.39
CA ARG A 178 -14.73 13.51 14.79
C ARG A 178 -14.72 12.23 15.64
N GLN A 179 -15.32 11.16 15.15
CA GLN A 179 -15.33 9.84 15.79
C GLN A 179 -14.08 9.03 15.43
N GLY A 180 -13.21 9.52 14.54
CA GLY A 180 -11.97 8.86 14.13
C GLY A 180 -12.17 7.82 13.02
N THR A 181 -13.30 7.84 12.33
CA THR A 181 -13.64 6.96 11.20
C THR A 181 -13.81 7.76 9.91
N MET A 182 -13.56 7.16 8.76
CA MET A 182 -13.78 7.80 7.46
C MET A 182 -15.27 7.99 7.19
N ALA A 183 -15.68 9.24 6.95
CA ALA A 183 -17.03 9.58 6.52
C ALA A 183 -17.16 9.68 5.00
N GLU A 184 -16.05 9.95 4.30
CA GLU A 184 -15.99 9.92 2.84
C GLU A 184 -14.65 9.37 2.37
N GLU A 185 -14.67 8.51 1.36
CA GLU A 185 -13.50 7.88 0.78
C GLU A 185 -13.51 8.04 -0.75
N PHE A 186 -12.38 8.40 -1.33
CA PHE A 186 -12.15 8.37 -2.76
C PHE A 186 -11.11 7.32 -3.08
N PHE A 187 -11.54 6.24 -3.74
CA PHE A 187 -10.72 5.07 -4.00
C PHE A 187 -10.45 4.94 -5.51
N PHE A 188 -9.17 5.04 -5.89
CA PHE A 188 -8.76 5.06 -7.29
C PHE A 188 -7.67 4.03 -7.60
N TYR A 189 -7.83 3.33 -8.72
CA TYR A 189 -6.79 2.55 -9.37
C TYR A 189 -7.06 2.49 -10.88
N ASP A 190 -6.05 2.12 -11.67
CA ASP A 190 -6.14 2.04 -13.12
C ASP A 190 -6.75 0.69 -13.55
N ASN A 191 -8.05 0.69 -13.85
CA ASN A 191 -8.79 -0.48 -14.35
C ASN A 191 -8.20 -1.05 -15.65
N LEU A 192 -7.71 -0.20 -16.55
CA LEU A 192 -7.16 -0.67 -17.83
C LEU A 192 -5.82 -1.38 -17.60
N ALA A 193 -4.95 -0.79 -16.78
CA ALA A 193 -3.68 -1.41 -16.39
C ALA A 193 -3.91 -2.75 -15.68
N LEU A 194 -4.94 -2.86 -14.83
CA LEU A 194 -5.34 -4.15 -14.24
C LEU A 194 -5.61 -5.18 -15.32
N TYR A 195 -6.55 -4.85 -16.23
CA TYR A 195 -7.03 -5.76 -17.26
C TYR A 195 -5.92 -6.22 -18.20
N GLN A 196 -4.97 -5.33 -18.53
CA GLN A 196 -3.77 -5.71 -19.28
C GLN A 196 -2.90 -6.71 -18.51
N GLN A 197 -2.64 -6.48 -17.23
CA GLN A 197 -1.83 -7.39 -16.40
C GLN A 197 -2.45 -8.78 -16.26
N ILE A 198 -3.78 -8.86 -16.18
CA ILE A 198 -4.48 -10.14 -16.06
C ILE A 198 -4.90 -10.77 -17.39
N GLY A 199 -4.57 -10.13 -18.52
CA GLY A 199 -4.77 -10.68 -19.87
C GLY A 199 -6.20 -10.58 -20.42
N LEU A 200 -6.94 -9.53 -20.03
CA LEU A 200 -8.29 -9.22 -20.52
C LEU A 200 -8.34 -8.03 -21.49
N ALA A 201 -7.23 -7.30 -21.66
CA ALA A 201 -7.08 -6.17 -22.56
C ALA A 201 -5.73 -6.21 -23.29
#